data_AF-E2SGX3-F1
#
_entry.id   AF-E2SGX3-F1
#
_cell.length_a   1.000
_cell.length_b   1.000
_cell.length_c   1.000
_cell.angle_alpha   90.00
_cell.angle_beta   90.00
_cell.angle_gamma   90.00
#
_symmetry.space_group_name_H-M   'P 1'
#
loop_
_entity.id
_entity.type
_entity.pdbx_description
1 polymer ?
#
loop_
_entity_poly.entity_id
_entity_poly.type
_entity_poly.pdbx_seq_one_letter_code
_entity_poly.pdbx_strand_id
1 'polypeptide(L)'
;MIIQKDKDQLNNLSMNMILLAGNAREKIMKALTACEARNFITADSCLQAALSEIEEAHILQTETVQKEAMEQEYYYSMLFTHAQDTLMTIQSEYNIALHLVAILKTYG
;
A
#
# COMPACT_ATOMS: atom_id res chain seq x y z
N MET A 1 3.86 -26.36 -18.48
CA MET A 1 3.49 -25.06 -19.10
C MET A 1 2.52 -24.25 -18.24
N ILE A 2 1.59 -24.88 -17.51
CA ILE A 2 0.64 -24.19 -16.60
C ILE A 2 1.37 -23.50 -15.42
N ILE A 3 2.27 -24.21 -14.75
CA ILE A 3 3.08 -23.73 -13.61
C ILE A 3 3.83 -22.41 -13.87
N GLN A 4 4.37 -22.21 -15.07
CA GLN A 4 5.14 -21.01 -15.39
C GLN A 4 4.22 -19.78 -15.54
N LYS A 5 3.04 -19.97 -16.11
CA LYS A 5 2.08 -18.89 -16.36
C LYS A 5 1.53 -18.32 -15.04
N ASP A 6 1.26 -19.18 -14.06
CA ASP A 6 0.74 -18.77 -12.76
C ASP A 6 1.80 -18.03 -11.93
N LYS A 7 3.07 -18.44 -12.03
CA LYS A 7 4.20 -17.74 -11.42
C LYS A 7 4.42 -16.34 -12.04
N ASP A 8 4.32 -16.21 -13.35
CA ASP A 8 4.47 -14.92 -14.02
C ASP A 8 3.31 -13.97 -13.69
N GLN A 9 2.09 -14.49 -13.52
CA GLN A 9 0.95 -13.71 -13.03
C GLN A 9 1.17 -13.20 -11.62
N LEU A 10 1.64 -14.06 -10.70
CA LEU A 10 1.95 -13.66 -9.33
C LEU A 10 3.05 -12.60 -9.26
N ASN A 11 4.07 -12.71 -10.11
CA ASN A 11 5.13 -11.70 -10.20
C ASN A 11 4.59 -10.35 -10.67
N ASN A 12 3.76 -10.33 -11.72
CA ASN A 12 3.15 -9.09 -12.22
C ASN A 12 2.24 -8.44 -11.17
N LEU A 13 1.43 -9.25 -10.47
CA LEU A 13 0.60 -8.77 -9.36
C LEU A 13 1.47 -8.17 -8.24
N SER A 14 2.55 -8.86 -7.87
CA SER A 14 3.48 -8.40 -6.83
C SER A 14 4.15 -7.07 -7.22
N MET A 15 4.57 -6.93 -8.48
CA MET A 15 5.14 -5.67 -8.99
C MET A 15 4.10 -4.54 -8.99
N ASN A 16 2.84 -4.83 -9.33
CA ASN A 16 1.77 -3.85 -9.25
C ASN A 16 1.51 -3.40 -7.80
N MET A 17 1.46 -4.34 -6.86
CA MET A 17 1.34 -4.02 -5.44
C MET A 17 2.51 -3.14 -4.95
N ILE A 18 3.75 -3.44 -5.33
CA ILE A 18 4.92 -2.63 -4.98
C ILE A 18 4.81 -1.22 -5.57
N LEU A 19 4.33 -1.08 -6.80
CA LEU A 19 4.14 0.23 -7.44
C LEU A 19 3.09 1.07 -6.70
N LEU A 20 1.90 0.51 -6.47
CA LEU A 20 0.82 1.16 -5.73
C LEU A 20 1.27 1.57 -4.32
N ALA A 21 1.96 0.66 -3.62
CA ALA A 21 2.53 0.91 -2.31
C ALA A 21 3.57 2.06 -2.36
N GLY A 22 4.47 2.05 -3.35
CA GLY A 22 5.44 3.13 -3.57
C GLY A 22 4.78 4.48 -3.82
N ASN A 23 3.75 4.52 -4.66
CA ASN A 23 2.94 5.71 -4.94
C ASN A 23 2.25 6.23 -3.67
N ALA A 24 1.70 5.34 -2.85
CA ALA A 24 1.07 5.70 -1.58
C ALA A 24 2.10 6.33 -0.64
N ARG A 25 3.28 5.73 -0.48
CA ARG A 25 4.36 6.27 0.35
C ARG A 25 4.78 7.67 -0.09
N GLU A 26 4.94 7.90 -1.39
CA GLU A 26 5.25 9.24 -1.92
C GLU A 26 4.19 10.27 -1.52
N LYS A 27 2.91 9.91 -1.62
CA LYS A 27 1.78 10.77 -1.24
C LYS A 27 1.73 11.01 0.27
N ILE A 28 2.01 10.01 1.11
CA ILE A 28 2.09 10.15 2.57
C ILE A 28 3.20 11.14 2.93
N MET A 29 4.39 11.01 2.33
CA MET A 29 5.50 11.94 2.59
C MET A 29 5.14 13.37 2.17
N LYS A 30 4.51 13.55 0.99
CA LYS A 30 4.00 14.86 0.56
C LYS A 30 2.98 15.44 1.53
N ALA A 31 2.11 14.62 2.10
CA ALA A 31 1.14 15.06 3.08
C ALA A 31 1.80 15.56 4.38
N LEU A 32 2.81 14.84 4.87
CA LEU A 32 3.58 15.24 6.05
C LEU A 32 4.33 16.56 5.82
N THR A 33 5.01 16.72 4.68
CA THR A 33 5.68 17.99 4.33
C THR A 33 4.68 19.15 4.18
N ALA A 34 3.52 18.91 3.58
CA ALA A 34 2.47 19.93 3.51
C ALA A 34 1.94 20.30 4.90
N CYS A 35 1.82 19.32 5.79
CA CYS A 35 1.41 19.51 7.18
C CYS A 35 2.43 20.36 7.95
N GLU A 36 3.73 20.12 7.79
CA GLU A 36 4.80 20.94 8.38
C GLU A 36 4.70 22.41 7.95
N ALA A 37 4.29 22.67 6.71
CA ALA A 37 4.02 24.01 6.18
C ALA A 37 2.63 24.58 6.58
N ARG A 38 1.90 23.90 7.48
CA ARG A 38 0.51 24.21 7.88
C ARG A 38 -0.49 24.23 6.70
N ASN A 39 -0.14 23.64 5.57
CA ASN A 39 -1.03 23.49 4.43
C ASN A 39 -1.85 22.21 4.57
N PHE A 40 -2.86 22.27 5.43
CA PHE A 40 -3.70 21.15 5.77
C PHE A 40 -4.60 20.67 4.62
N ILE A 41 -4.98 21.56 3.71
CA ILE A 41 -5.81 21.21 2.54
C ILE A 41 -5.03 20.25 1.63
N THR A 42 -3.77 20.58 1.34
CA THR A 42 -2.90 19.69 0.55
C THR A 42 -2.59 18.40 1.31
N ALA A 43 -2.35 18.48 2.63
CA ALA A 43 -2.11 17.29 3.44
C ALA A 43 -3.26 16.28 3.36
N ASP A 44 -4.51 16.74 3.53
CA ASP A 44 -5.70 15.88 3.45
C ASP A 44 -5.88 15.28 2.06
N SER A 45 -5.71 16.09 1.02
CA SER A 45 -5.82 15.63 -0.37
C SER A 45 -4.78 14.54 -0.68
N CYS A 46 -3.53 14.72 -0.23
CA CYS A 46 -2.48 13.73 -0.39
C CYS A 46 -2.77 12.44 0.40
N LEU A 47 -3.28 12.54 1.63
CA LEU A 47 -3.66 11.37 2.44
C LEU A 47 -4.83 10.59 1.82
N GLN A 48 -5.84 11.28 1.28
CA GLN A 48 -6.94 10.63 0.56
C GLN A 48 -6.43 9.89 -0.68
N ALA A 49 -5.56 10.53 -1.46
CA ALA A 49 -4.96 9.90 -2.63
C ALA A 49 -4.04 8.72 -2.26
N ALA A 50 -3.35 8.78 -1.10
CA ALA A 50 -2.56 7.66 -0.60
C ALA A 50 -3.45 6.47 -0.20
N LEU A 51 -4.57 6.74 0.47
CA LEU A 51 -5.53 5.71 0.89
C LEU A 51 -6.05 4.92 -0.31
N SER A 52 -6.42 5.59 -1.40
CA SER A 52 -6.91 4.93 -2.61
C SER A 52 -5.91 3.92 -3.19
N GLU A 53 -4.61 4.26 -3.21
CA GLU A 53 -3.56 3.37 -3.73
C GLU A 53 -3.32 2.17 -2.79
N ILE A 54 -3.39 2.41 -1.48
CA ILE A 54 -3.29 1.37 -0.46
C ILE A 54 -4.45 0.39 -0.58
N GLU A 55 -5.69 0.90 -0.69
CA GLU A 55 -6.89 0.07 -0.83
C GLU A 55 -6.82 -0.81 -2.08
N GLU A 56 -6.40 -0.26 -3.21
CA GLU A 56 -6.22 -1.02 -4.45
C GLU A 56 -5.19 -2.16 -4.28
N ALA A 57 -4.04 -1.88 -3.68
CA ALA A 57 -3.02 -2.89 -3.41
C ALA A 57 -3.51 -3.94 -2.39
N HIS A 58 -4.30 -3.52 -1.40
CA HIS A 58 -4.83 -4.40 -0.35
C HIS A 58 -5.91 -5.34 -0.89
N ILE A 59 -6.71 -4.90 -1.87
CA ILE A 59 -7.65 -5.78 -2.60
C ILE A 59 -6.86 -6.89 -3.30
N LEU A 60 -5.81 -6.55 -4.06
CA LEU A 60 -4.96 -7.53 -4.74
C LEU A 60 -4.32 -8.53 -3.75
N GLN A 61 -3.82 -8.04 -2.61
CA GLN A 61 -3.30 -8.90 -1.54
C GLN A 61 -4.37 -9.87 -1.03
N THR A 62 -5.56 -9.34 -0.67
CA THR A 62 -6.64 -10.11 -0.04
C THR A 62 -7.17 -11.19 -0.97
N GLU A 63 -7.44 -10.86 -2.24
CA GLU A 63 -7.88 -11.82 -3.25
C GLU A 63 -6.87 -12.96 -3.43
N THR A 64 -5.58 -12.62 -3.34
CA THR A 64 -4.50 -13.58 -3.56
C THR A 64 -4.34 -14.53 -2.38
N VAL A 65 -4.38 -14.01 -1.14
CA VAL A 65 -4.36 -14.83 0.08
C VAL A 65 -5.61 -15.72 0.20
N GLN A 66 -6.78 -15.22 -0.24
CA GLN A 66 -8.01 -16.03 -0.28
C GLN A 66 -7.90 -17.20 -1.26
N LYS A 67 -7.29 -16.99 -2.44
CA LYS A 67 -7.05 -18.08 -3.41
C LYS A 67 -6.11 -19.14 -2.85
N GLU A 68 -5.05 -18.74 -2.16
CA GLU A 68 -4.12 -19.64 -1.47
C GLU A 68 -4.83 -20.49 -0.40
N ALA A 69 -5.70 -19.89 0.40
CA ALA A 69 -6.44 -20.58 1.45
C ALA A 69 -7.46 -21.61 0.93
N MET A 70 -7.87 -21.53 -0.34
CA MET A 70 -8.84 -22.44 -0.98
C MET A 70 -8.18 -23.70 -1.60
N GLU A 71 -6.96 -24.06 -1.18
CA GLU A 71 -6.22 -25.26 -1.63
C GLU A 71 -5.91 -25.32 -3.15
N GLN A 72 -5.88 -24.17 -3.83
CA GLN A 72 -5.19 -24.09 -5.12
C GLN A 72 -3.69 -24.17 -4.85
N GLU A 73 -2.96 -25.10 -5.50
CA GLU A 73 -1.49 -25.22 -5.36
C GLU A 73 -0.84 -23.83 -5.42
N TYR A 74 -0.44 -23.31 -4.25
CA TYR A 74 0.07 -21.97 -4.17
C TYR A 74 1.58 -21.98 -4.14
N TYR A 75 2.19 -21.23 -5.05
CA TYR A 75 3.64 -21.15 -5.17
C TYR A 75 4.17 -20.10 -4.20
N TYR A 76 5.02 -20.53 -3.27
CA TYR A 76 5.80 -19.59 -2.47
C TYR A 76 6.57 -18.64 -3.40
N SER A 77 6.35 -17.34 -3.24
CA SER A 77 7.02 -16.29 -4.01
C SER A 77 7.61 -15.26 -3.07
N MET A 78 8.95 -15.19 -3.04
CA MET A 78 9.68 -14.16 -2.30
C MET A 78 9.23 -12.74 -2.70
N LEU A 79 8.95 -12.52 -3.99
CA LEU A 79 8.51 -11.21 -4.49
C LEU A 79 7.12 -10.85 -3.96
N PHE A 80 6.21 -11.83 -3.87
CA PHE A 80 4.88 -11.61 -3.32
C PHE A 80 4.95 -11.34 -1.81
N THR A 81 5.77 -12.11 -1.07
CA THR A 81 6.04 -11.83 0.35
C THR A 81 6.57 -10.41 0.54
N HIS A 82 7.55 -10.00 -0.28
CA HIS A 82 8.11 -8.64 -0.22
C HIS A 82 7.08 -7.55 -0.54
N ALA A 83 6.18 -7.79 -1.51
CA ALA A 83 5.10 -6.87 -1.84
C ALA A 83 4.12 -6.71 -0.67
N GLN A 84 3.76 -7.80 -0.01
CA GLN A 84 2.91 -7.79 1.19
C GLN A 84 3.56 -7.01 2.34
N ASP A 85 4.82 -7.31 2.66
CA ASP A 85 5.54 -6.63 3.74
C ASP A 85 5.64 -5.12 3.48
N THR A 86 5.92 -4.75 2.22
CA THR A 86 5.99 -3.36 1.77
C THR A 86 4.66 -2.64 1.96
N LEU A 87 3.56 -3.25 1.51
CA LEU A 87 2.21 -2.70 1.65
C LEU A 87 1.83 -2.51 3.13
N MET A 88 2.02 -3.53 3.97
CA MET A 88 1.67 -3.46 5.39
C MET A 88 2.51 -2.43 6.16
N THR A 89 3.77 -2.25 5.77
CA THR A 89 4.63 -1.17 6.32
C THR A 89 4.05 0.20 5.96
N ILE A 90 3.63 0.39 4.71
CA ILE A 90 3.07 1.67 4.24
C ILE A 90 1.70 1.96 4.84
N GLN A 91 0.87 0.94 5.05
CA GLN A 91 -0.37 1.08 5.80
C GLN A 91 -0.11 1.61 7.22
N SER A 92 0.94 1.10 7.87
CA SER A 92 1.33 1.56 9.20
C SER A 92 1.85 3.01 9.17
N GLU A 93 2.67 3.37 8.19
CA GLU A 93 3.12 4.76 7.95
C GLU A 93 1.92 5.70 7.73
N TYR A 94 0.94 5.30 6.93
CA TYR A 94 -0.28 6.06 6.66
C TYR A 94 -1.09 6.32 7.94
N ASN A 95 -1.31 5.29 8.76
CA ASN A 95 -2.05 5.42 10.01
C ASN A 95 -1.36 6.40 10.97
N ILE A 96 -0.02 6.32 11.08
CA ILE A 96 0.76 7.27 11.88
C ILE A 96 0.62 8.68 11.30
N ALA A 97 0.75 8.85 9.98
CA ALA A 97 0.63 10.14 9.33
C ALA A 97 -0.75 10.79 9.55
N LEU A 98 -1.84 10.02 9.47
CA LEU A 98 -3.19 10.50 9.80
C LEU A 98 -3.25 11.11 11.20
N HIS A 99 -2.72 10.39 12.20
CA HIS A 99 -2.72 10.88 13.57
C HIS A 99 -1.83 12.12 13.74
N LEU A 100 -0.65 12.16 13.12
CA LEU A 100 0.23 13.32 13.17
C LEU A 100 -0.42 14.58 12.58
N VAL A 101 -1.05 14.46 11.41
CA VAL A 101 -1.78 15.58 10.80
C VAL A 101 -2.93 16.04 11.70
N ALA A 102 -3.70 15.12 12.27
CA ALA A 102 -4.80 15.46 13.19
C ALA A 102 -4.31 16.17 14.46
N ILE A 103 -3.21 15.71 15.06
CA ILE A 103 -2.60 16.34 16.23
C ILE A 103 -2.13 17.76 15.88
N LEU A 104 -1.42 17.96 14.77
CA LEU A 104 -0.94 19.28 14.38
C LEU A 104 -2.08 20.25 14.06
N LYS A 105 -3.17 19.78 13.45
CA LYS A 105 -4.38 20.60 13.24
C LYS A 105 -5.06 21.03 14.53
N THR A 106 -4.98 20.21 15.57
CA THR A 106 -5.65 20.45 16.85
C THR A 106 -4.86 21.42 17.72
N TYR A 107 -3.54 21.34 17.70
CA TYR A 107 -2.66 22.07 18.63
C TYR A 107 -1.70 23.07 17.97
N GLY A 108 -1.66 23.15 16.63
CA GLY A 108 -0.78 24.03 15.86
C GLY A 108 -1.46 25.31 15.42
#